data_AF-A0A1M7SAS6-F1
#
_entry.id   AF-A0A1M7SAS6-F1
#
_cell.length_a   1.000
_cell.length_b   1.000
_cell.length_c   1.000
_cell.angle_alpha   90.00
_cell.angle_beta   90.00
_cell.angle_gamma   90.00
#
_symmetry.space_group_name_H-M   'P 1'
#
loop_
_entity.id
_entity.type
_entity.pdbx_description
1 polymer ?
#
loop_
_entity_poly.entity_id
_entity_poly.type
_entity_poly.pdbx_seq_one_letter_code
_entity_poly.pdbx_strand_id
1 'polypeptide(L)'
;MPAIRAIRRAILPALAAALTALGPGPAPAQQGGAAPPAPSAPPAARAEALLGAFEGAGDAQGMRIVVEDAGEVPRGRFIDSNGKEAAFEGRWVEGAIEAPLIFDTRALYIRFEGGPLAATLTAIPLDESGAPRADQARRLAFLREGVKPPEQPAGYQDPPARAGGVMDPDVFLISYEFWPPDGVARGWQAIGPRYRTMTRLFPLVLADVLWKLCQAPGATEGLAEALRGQRVDCAALEAEMDRIQRQGLFARWKADVAAERRALTTMARCARGYVVKEEVCRPAARRAAEAAASMRTVADALAAYR
;
A
#
# COMPACT_ATOMS: atom_id res chain seq x y z
N MET A 1 40.93 5.34 -2.62
CA MET A 1 40.17 6.60 -2.39
C MET A 1 40.25 7.68 -3.50
N PRO A 2 40.66 7.43 -4.77
CA PRO A 2 40.52 8.44 -5.84
C PRO A 2 39.19 8.34 -6.65
N ALA A 3 38.52 7.18 -6.66
CA ALA A 3 37.28 6.96 -7.44
C ALA A 3 36.04 7.70 -6.89
N ILE A 4 35.96 7.92 -5.58
CA ILE A 4 34.78 8.52 -4.89
C ILE A 4 34.63 10.02 -5.19
N ARG A 5 35.73 10.75 -5.43
CA ARG A 5 35.67 12.17 -5.84
C ARG A 5 35.27 12.35 -7.31
N ALA A 6 35.51 11.35 -8.15
CA ALA A 6 35.13 11.37 -9.56
C ALA A 6 33.61 11.17 -9.75
N ILE A 7 33.00 10.24 -8.99
CA ILE A 7 31.56 9.96 -9.04
C ILE A 7 30.73 11.17 -8.54
N ARG A 8 31.14 11.79 -7.42
CA ARG A 8 30.49 13.03 -6.92
C ARG A 8 30.60 14.23 -7.87
N ARG A 9 31.68 14.35 -8.65
CA ARG A 9 31.87 15.46 -9.61
C ARG A 9 31.19 15.23 -10.97
N ALA A 10 30.91 13.99 -11.34
CA ALA A 10 30.27 13.66 -12.62
C ALA A 10 28.73 13.61 -12.54
N ILE A 11 28.16 13.12 -11.43
CA ILE A 11 26.72 12.83 -11.34
C ILE A 11 25.87 14.08 -11.05
N LEU A 12 26.37 15.01 -10.23
CA LEU A 12 25.67 16.25 -9.88
C LEU A 12 25.37 17.17 -11.09
N PRO A 13 26.30 17.42 -12.02
CA PRO A 13 25.99 18.20 -13.23
C PRO A 13 25.25 17.38 -14.31
N ALA A 14 25.40 16.06 -14.36
CA ALA A 14 24.72 15.21 -15.34
C ALA A 14 23.21 15.06 -15.05
N LEU A 15 22.79 15.00 -13.78
CA LEU A 15 21.37 15.03 -13.42
C LEU A 15 20.73 16.41 -13.70
N ALA A 16 21.48 17.50 -13.53
CA ALA A 16 21.01 18.85 -13.90
C ALA A 16 20.88 19.03 -15.43
N ALA A 17 21.71 18.35 -16.22
CA ALA A 17 21.69 18.39 -17.68
C ALA A 17 20.67 17.43 -18.32
N ALA A 18 20.43 16.26 -17.73
CA ALA A 18 19.42 15.31 -18.21
C ALA A 18 17.97 15.85 -18.04
N LEU A 19 17.75 16.73 -17.05
CA LEU A 19 16.48 17.43 -16.85
C LEU A 19 16.27 18.63 -17.80
N THR A 20 17.30 19.07 -18.54
CA THR A 20 17.19 20.16 -19.52
C THR A 20 17.25 19.71 -20.98
N ALA A 21 17.58 18.45 -21.28
CA ALA A 21 17.76 17.94 -22.65
C ALA A 21 16.49 17.38 -23.34
N LEU A 22 15.31 17.45 -22.72
CA LEU A 22 14.03 17.25 -23.41
C LEU A 22 13.61 18.56 -24.10
N GLY A 23 14.35 18.91 -25.17
CA GLY A 23 13.98 19.98 -26.09
C GLY A 23 12.75 19.61 -26.93
N PRO A 24 11.97 20.61 -27.39
CA PRO A 24 10.63 20.40 -27.91
C PRO A 24 10.66 19.92 -29.36
N GLY A 25 9.84 18.90 -29.67
CA GLY A 25 9.44 18.60 -31.04
C GLY A 25 8.65 19.77 -31.66
N PRO A 26 8.54 19.82 -33.00
CA PRO A 26 7.97 20.97 -33.70
C PRO A 26 6.52 21.22 -33.30
N ALA A 27 6.25 22.48 -32.97
CA ALA A 27 4.99 22.99 -32.45
C ALA A 27 3.86 22.98 -33.50
N PRO A 28 2.61 22.66 -33.10
CA PRO A 28 1.45 23.32 -33.65
C PRO A 28 1.26 24.70 -32.97
N ALA A 29 0.61 25.59 -33.70
CA ALA A 29 0.53 27.03 -33.45
C ALA A 29 0.14 27.45 -32.01
N GLN A 30 0.78 28.55 -31.58
CA GLN A 30 0.59 29.28 -30.34
C GLN A 30 -0.86 29.72 -30.11
N GLN A 31 -1.38 29.50 -28.90
CA GLN A 31 -2.29 30.42 -28.22
C GLN A 31 -1.96 30.48 -26.73
N GLY A 32 -1.71 31.69 -26.22
CA GLY A 32 -1.79 32.04 -24.80
C GLY A 32 -0.60 31.63 -23.92
N GLY A 33 0.43 32.48 -23.86
CA GLY A 33 1.53 32.33 -22.92
C GLY A 33 1.07 32.46 -21.46
N ALA A 34 1.15 31.35 -20.73
CA ALA A 34 1.40 31.36 -19.29
C ALA A 34 2.77 30.70 -19.08
N ALA A 35 3.67 31.38 -18.36
CA ALA A 35 4.93 30.79 -17.92
C ALA A 35 4.63 29.49 -17.14
N PRO A 36 5.47 28.45 -17.24
CA PRO A 36 5.33 27.29 -16.37
C PRO A 36 5.33 27.77 -14.91
N PRO A 37 4.38 27.30 -14.07
CA PRO A 37 4.35 27.73 -12.68
C PRO A 37 5.68 27.39 -12.03
N ALA A 38 6.26 28.37 -11.33
CA ALA A 38 7.41 28.16 -10.47
C ALA A 38 7.12 27.00 -9.49
N PRO A 39 8.13 26.22 -9.06
CA PRO A 39 7.95 25.21 -8.03
C PRO A 39 7.36 25.88 -6.78
N SER A 40 6.06 25.74 -6.59
CA SER A 40 5.37 26.29 -5.44
C SER A 40 5.68 25.40 -4.26
N ALA A 41 6.33 25.96 -3.23
CA ALA A 41 6.48 25.32 -1.94
C ALA A 41 5.11 24.74 -1.50
N PRO A 42 5.10 23.55 -0.89
CA PRO A 42 3.85 22.95 -0.43
C PRO A 42 3.16 23.89 0.57
N PRO A 43 1.83 23.76 0.76
CA PRO A 43 1.16 24.40 1.88
C PRO A 43 1.90 24.05 3.18
N ALA A 44 2.15 25.03 4.05
CA ALA A 44 2.98 24.86 5.25
C ALA A 44 2.58 23.63 6.10
N ALA A 45 1.28 23.35 6.21
CA ALA A 45 0.75 22.18 6.92
C ALA A 45 1.25 20.83 6.36
N ARG A 46 1.54 20.75 5.06
CA ARG A 46 2.03 19.52 4.40
C ARG A 46 3.54 19.35 4.56
N ALA A 47 4.29 20.45 4.61
CA ALA A 47 5.71 20.43 5.01
C ALA A 47 5.84 20.00 6.47
N GLU A 48 5.01 20.55 7.36
CA GLU A 48 4.99 20.24 8.78
C GLU A 48 4.60 18.78 9.05
N ALA A 49 3.64 18.24 8.29
CA ALA A 49 3.25 16.83 8.36
C ALA A 49 4.37 15.86 7.97
N LEU A 50 5.42 16.33 7.29
CA LEU A 50 6.58 15.54 6.88
C LEU A 50 7.80 15.74 7.79
N LEU A 51 7.81 16.75 8.67
CA LEU A 51 8.91 16.95 9.62
C LEU A 51 8.98 15.84 10.67
N GLY A 52 10.22 15.52 11.09
CA GLY A 52 10.51 14.55 12.14
C GLY A 52 10.84 13.16 11.61
N ALA A 53 10.75 12.18 12.51
CA ALA A 53 11.15 10.81 12.23
C ALA A 53 9.97 9.90 11.91
N PHE A 54 10.20 8.98 10.99
CA PHE A 54 9.29 7.93 10.61
C PHE A 54 10.00 6.58 10.58
N GLU A 55 9.33 5.56 11.11
CA GLU A 55 9.78 4.18 11.19
C GLU A 55 9.10 3.35 10.12
N GLY A 56 9.86 2.50 9.43
CA GLY A 56 9.32 1.67 8.38
C GLY A 56 8.40 0.57 8.92
N ALA A 57 7.30 0.34 8.20
CA ALA A 57 6.31 -0.70 8.49
C ALA A 57 6.19 -1.68 7.31
N GLY A 58 5.77 -2.92 7.59
CA GLY A 58 5.67 -3.98 6.58
C GLY A 58 7.02 -4.24 5.91
N ASP A 59 7.07 -4.13 4.58
CA ASP A 59 8.30 -4.34 3.79
C ASP A 59 9.42 -3.34 4.11
N ALA A 60 9.11 -2.22 4.77
CA ALA A 60 10.08 -1.23 5.21
C ALA A 60 10.61 -1.47 6.63
N GLN A 61 10.21 -2.56 7.31
CA GLN A 61 10.57 -2.80 8.70
C GLN A 61 12.10 -2.77 8.91
N GLY A 62 12.52 -2.05 9.95
CA GLY A 62 13.94 -1.79 10.25
C GLY A 62 14.54 -0.60 9.50
N MET A 63 13.82 0.01 8.55
CA MET A 63 14.21 1.28 7.92
C MET A 63 13.70 2.47 8.73
N ARG A 64 14.35 3.62 8.58
CA ARG A 64 13.94 4.89 9.21
C ARG A 64 14.24 6.06 8.28
N ILE A 65 13.34 7.04 8.23
CA ILE A 65 13.58 8.31 7.56
C ILE A 65 13.35 9.44 8.55
N VAL A 66 14.27 10.41 8.57
CA VAL A 66 14.19 11.60 9.41
C VAL A 66 14.26 12.81 8.49
N VAL A 67 13.19 13.59 8.44
CA VAL A 67 13.17 14.90 7.79
C VAL A 67 13.54 15.94 8.83
N GLU A 68 14.74 16.51 8.68
CA GLU A 68 15.32 17.47 9.63
C GLU A 68 14.92 18.90 9.29
N ASP A 69 14.74 19.18 7.99
CA ASP A 69 14.31 20.46 7.47
C ASP A 69 13.29 20.22 6.35
N ALA A 70 12.14 20.89 6.42
CA ALA A 70 11.07 20.84 5.42
C ALA A 70 10.84 22.22 4.78
N GLY A 71 11.84 23.11 4.82
CA GLY A 71 11.86 24.39 4.13
C GLY A 71 11.87 24.24 2.60
N GLU A 72 12.34 25.26 1.88
CA GLU A 72 12.33 25.27 0.41
C GLU A 72 13.13 24.11 -0.21
N VAL A 73 14.23 23.74 0.45
CA VAL A 73 15.08 22.60 0.09
C VAL A 73 15.02 21.60 1.25
N PRO A 74 14.11 20.62 1.19
CA PRO A 74 13.95 19.66 2.27
C PRO A 74 15.20 18.80 2.43
N ARG A 75 15.61 18.58 3.68
CA ARG A 75 16.82 17.83 4.03
C ARG A 75 16.53 16.82 5.12
N GLY A 76 17.32 15.76 5.11
CA GLY A 76 17.22 14.76 6.14
C GLY A 76 18.09 13.56 5.86
N ARG A 77 17.73 12.45 6.50
CA ARG A 77 18.50 11.22 6.46
C ARG A 77 17.59 10.01 6.34
N PHE A 78 18.06 9.03 5.58
CA PHE A 78 17.44 7.73 5.44
C PHE A 78 18.40 6.67 5.96
N ILE A 79 17.88 5.75 6.78
CA ILE A 79 18.59 4.61 7.35
C ILE A 79 17.91 3.35 6.79
N ASP A 80 18.68 2.49 6.11
CA ASP A 80 18.16 1.24 5.57
C ASP A 80 18.02 0.14 6.64
N SER A 81 17.44 -0.99 6.27
CA SER A 81 17.23 -2.13 7.17
C SER A 81 18.52 -2.77 7.71
N ASN A 82 19.68 -2.42 7.15
CA ASN A 82 21.00 -2.86 7.61
C ASN A 82 21.70 -1.78 8.45
N GLY A 83 21.02 -0.68 8.79
CA GLY A 83 21.59 0.44 9.52
C GLY A 83 22.50 1.35 8.69
N LYS A 84 22.50 1.23 7.36
CA LYS A 84 23.28 2.13 6.48
C LYS A 84 22.54 3.44 6.29
N GLU A 85 23.25 4.54 6.49
CA GLU A 85 22.70 5.88 6.45
C GLU A 85 23.08 6.60 5.15
N ALA A 86 22.12 7.33 4.57
CA ALA A 86 22.33 8.27 3.48
C ALA A 86 21.59 9.58 3.78
N ALA A 87 22.30 10.70 3.73
CA ALA A 87 21.68 12.02 3.75
C ALA A 87 21.01 12.31 2.41
N PHE A 88 19.91 13.05 2.44
CA PHE A 88 19.27 13.58 1.24
C PHE A 88 19.12 15.09 1.31
N GLU A 89 19.27 15.71 0.16
CA GLU A 89 18.82 17.06 -0.13
C GLU A 89 17.84 16.94 -1.30
N GLY A 90 16.59 17.34 -1.06
CA GLY A 90 15.49 17.11 -1.97
C GLY A 90 14.90 18.39 -2.53
N ARG A 91 13.79 18.21 -3.23
CA ARG A 91 12.94 19.29 -3.72
C ARG A 91 11.48 18.93 -3.52
N TRP A 92 10.63 19.94 -3.47
CA TRP A 92 9.18 19.75 -3.43
C TRP A 92 8.61 19.54 -4.83
N VAL A 93 7.85 18.46 -5.01
CA VAL A 93 7.08 18.19 -6.22
C VAL A 93 5.72 17.68 -5.81
N GLU A 94 4.66 18.43 -6.14
CA GLU A 94 3.26 18.06 -5.83
C GLU A 94 3.01 17.73 -4.34
N GLY A 95 3.73 18.40 -3.44
CA GLY A 95 3.62 18.17 -2.01
C GLY A 95 4.28 16.87 -1.52
N ALA A 96 5.17 16.29 -2.31
CA ALA A 96 6.10 15.22 -1.96
C ALA A 96 7.54 15.75 -1.93
N ILE A 97 8.40 15.10 -1.13
CA ILE A 97 9.85 15.32 -1.19
C ILE A 97 10.44 14.34 -2.20
N GLU A 98 11.08 14.85 -3.23
CA GLU A 98 11.85 14.05 -4.18
C GLU A 98 13.35 14.26 -3.97
N ALA A 99 14.12 13.18 -3.84
CA ALA A 99 15.55 13.27 -3.62
C ALA A 99 16.32 12.03 -4.10
N PRO A 100 17.60 12.17 -4.50
CA PRO A 100 18.49 11.03 -4.63
C PRO A 100 19.03 10.58 -3.25
N LEU A 101 19.07 9.27 -3.02
CA LEU A 101 19.79 8.63 -1.92
C LEU A 101 21.00 7.89 -2.49
N ILE A 102 22.20 8.28 -2.04
CA ILE A 102 23.45 7.68 -2.50
C ILE A 102 24.08 6.90 -1.34
N PHE A 103 24.18 5.58 -1.51
CA PHE A 103 24.92 4.68 -0.61
C PHE A 103 26.23 4.25 -1.26
N ASP A 104 27.08 3.55 -0.50
CA ASP A 104 28.38 3.06 -0.99
C ASP A 104 28.26 2.12 -2.20
N THR A 105 27.19 1.33 -2.28
CA THR A 105 27.02 0.27 -3.28
C THR A 105 25.80 0.42 -4.19
N ARG A 106 24.97 1.44 -3.96
CA ARG A 106 23.73 1.65 -4.73
C ARG A 106 23.27 3.10 -4.64
N ALA A 107 22.52 3.54 -5.65
CA ALA A 107 21.82 4.82 -5.66
C ALA A 107 20.33 4.59 -5.89
N LEU A 108 19.49 5.35 -5.19
CA LEU A 108 18.04 5.32 -5.33
C LEU A 108 17.55 6.74 -5.60
N TYR A 109 16.48 6.86 -6.37
CA TYR A 109 15.64 8.03 -6.38
C TYR A 109 14.43 7.77 -5.50
N ILE A 110 14.13 8.70 -4.58
CA ILE A 110 12.99 8.56 -3.68
C ILE A 110 11.96 9.65 -3.94
N ARG A 111 10.69 9.29 -3.74
CA ARG A 111 9.56 10.21 -3.59
C ARG A 111 8.87 9.89 -2.26
N PHE A 112 8.89 10.85 -1.35
CA PHE A 112 8.35 10.72 0.00
C PHE A 112 7.10 11.58 0.18
N GLU A 113 5.98 10.93 0.40
CA GLU A 113 4.64 11.53 0.52
C GLU A 113 4.07 11.22 1.89
N GLY A 114 3.67 12.23 2.66
CA GLY A 114 3.30 12.03 4.05
C GLY A 114 2.00 12.70 4.47
N GLY A 115 1.44 12.16 5.54
CA GLY A 115 0.38 12.74 6.34
C GLY A 115 0.73 12.71 7.84
N PRO A 116 -0.20 13.10 8.72
CA PRO A 116 0.10 13.34 10.14
C PRO A 116 0.69 12.14 10.89
N LEU A 117 0.28 10.91 10.55
CA LEU A 117 0.66 9.69 11.28
C LEU A 117 1.47 8.69 10.45
N ALA A 118 1.46 8.83 9.13
CA ALA A 118 2.05 7.87 8.22
C ALA A 118 2.56 8.55 6.95
N ALA A 119 3.50 7.91 6.29
CA ALA A 119 4.05 8.33 5.03
C ALA A 119 4.33 7.14 4.12
N THR A 120 4.43 7.41 2.83
CA THR A 120 4.75 6.46 1.78
C THR A 120 6.03 6.93 1.11
N LEU A 121 7.01 6.02 0.99
CA LEU A 121 8.23 6.25 0.24
C LEU A 121 8.23 5.36 -1.00
N THR A 122 8.24 5.97 -2.17
CA THR A 122 8.51 5.24 -3.42
C THR A 122 10.01 5.30 -3.70
N ALA A 123 10.69 4.15 -3.67
CA ALA A 123 12.11 4.02 -3.97
C ALA A 123 12.30 3.40 -5.36
N ILE A 124 13.03 4.10 -6.23
CA ILE A 124 13.33 3.69 -7.60
C ILE A 124 14.85 3.53 -7.71
N PRO A 125 15.39 2.33 -7.95
CA PRO A 125 16.82 2.16 -8.16
C PRO A 125 17.32 2.97 -9.36
N LEU A 126 18.51 3.54 -9.25
CA LEU A 126 19.21 4.15 -10.38
C LEU A 126 20.23 3.17 -10.95
N ASP A 127 20.35 3.11 -12.27
CA ASP A 127 21.41 2.34 -12.94
C ASP A 127 22.76 3.09 -12.95
N GLU A 128 23.78 2.48 -13.56
CA GLU A 128 25.14 3.07 -13.64
C GLU A 128 25.18 4.40 -14.41
N SER A 129 24.21 4.66 -15.29
CA SER A 129 24.06 5.92 -16.01
C SER A 129 23.30 6.99 -15.22
N GLY A 130 22.75 6.62 -14.05
CA GLY A 130 21.90 7.47 -13.23
C GLY A 130 20.43 7.48 -13.68
N ALA A 131 20.03 6.58 -14.58
CA ALA A 131 18.66 6.52 -15.05
C ALA A 131 17.77 5.70 -14.09
N PRO A 132 16.53 6.14 -13.80
CA PRO A 132 15.60 5.40 -12.94
C PRO A 132 15.12 4.09 -13.56
N ARG A 133 15.22 3.00 -12.80
CA ARG A 133 14.69 1.67 -13.14
C ARG A 133 13.27 1.50 -12.58
N ALA A 134 12.30 2.13 -13.26
CA ALA A 134 10.89 2.14 -12.83
C ALA A 134 10.29 0.72 -12.71
N ASP A 135 10.79 -0.24 -13.49
CA ASP A 135 10.44 -1.67 -13.40
C ASP A 135 10.77 -2.31 -12.04
N GLN A 136 11.64 -1.66 -11.26
CA GLN A 136 12.10 -2.11 -9.94
C GLN A 136 11.67 -1.16 -8.82
N ALA A 137 10.73 -0.24 -9.10
CA ALA A 137 10.20 0.67 -8.10
C ALA A 137 9.51 -0.11 -6.98
N ARG A 138 9.78 0.30 -5.73
CA ARG A 138 9.12 -0.24 -4.54
C ARG A 138 8.41 0.86 -3.78
N ARG A 139 7.20 0.60 -3.34
CA ARG A 139 6.44 1.47 -2.46
C ARG A 139 6.53 0.93 -1.03
N LEU A 140 7.01 1.75 -0.12
CA LEU A 140 7.33 1.41 1.25
C LEU A 140 6.48 2.27 2.20
N ALA A 141 5.94 1.64 3.24
CA ALA A 141 5.10 2.31 4.23
C ALA A 141 5.94 2.72 5.45
N PHE A 142 5.68 3.91 5.97
CA PHE A 142 6.33 4.48 7.13
C PHE A 142 5.28 5.02 8.11
N LEU A 143 5.50 4.84 9.40
CA LEU A 143 4.69 5.40 10.48
C LEU A 143 5.50 6.46 11.20
N ARG A 144 4.86 7.54 11.66
CA ARG A 144 5.54 8.54 12.49
C ARG A 144 6.09 7.88 13.76
N GLU A 145 7.29 8.27 14.18
CA GLU A 145 7.89 7.75 15.41
C GLU A 145 6.92 7.87 16.60
N GLY A 146 6.81 6.79 17.38
CA GLY A 146 5.87 6.69 18.50
C GLY A 146 4.46 6.24 18.11
N VAL A 147 4.09 6.23 16.83
CA VAL A 147 2.85 5.61 16.36
C VAL A 147 3.03 4.10 16.35
N LYS A 148 2.37 3.42 17.29
CA LYS A 148 2.38 1.96 17.32
C LYS A 148 1.45 1.41 16.24
N PRO A 149 1.92 0.52 15.36
CA PRO A 149 1.02 -0.24 14.51
C PRO A 149 0.08 -1.07 15.41
N PRO A 150 -1.13 -1.39 14.93
CA PRO A 150 -1.99 -2.33 15.64
C PRO A 150 -1.24 -3.63 15.90
N GLU A 151 -1.43 -4.19 17.11
CA GLU A 151 -0.84 -5.47 17.46
C GLU A 151 -1.32 -6.55 16.48
N GLN A 152 -0.38 -7.34 15.98
CA GLN A 152 -0.72 -8.48 15.14
C GLN A 152 -1.49 -9.51 15.97
N PRO A 153 -2.57 -10.08 15.41
CA PRO A 153 -3.37 -11.08 16.11
C PRO A 153 -2.56 -12.35 16.37
N ALA A 154 -2.93 -13.07 17.41
CA ALA A 154 -2.38 -14.40 17.68
C ALA A 154 -2.61 -15.32 16.47
N GLY A 155 -1.53 -15.96 15.98
CA GLY A 155 -1.57 -16.80 14.79
C GLY A 155 -1.35 -16.05 13.47
N TYR A 156 -0.96 -14.77 13.51
CA TYR A 156 -0.44 -14.06 12.34
C TYR A 156 0.68 -14.84 11.66
N GLN A 157 0.65 -14.87 10.32
CA GLN A 157 1.76 -15.33 9.49
C GLN A 157 2.02 -14.32 8.39
N ASP A 158 3.26 -14.25 7.92
CA ASP A 158 3.63 -13.42 6.77
C ASP A 158 2.96 -13.89 5.47
N PRO A 159 2.77 -13.00 4.49
CA PRO A 159 2.14 -13.37 3.22
C PRO A 159 2.98 -14.44 2.49
N PRO A 160 2.36 -15.28 1.64
CA PRO A 160 3.12 -16.25 0.85
C PRO A 160 4.20 -15.56 0.01
N ALA A 161 5.43 -16.07 0.04
CA ALA A 161 6.54 -15.49 -0.72
C ALA A 161 6.39 -15.67 -2.24
N ARG A 162 5.66 -16.70 -2.69
CA ARG A 162 5.45 -17.03 -4.10
C ARG A 162 3.98 -17.41 -4.36
N ALA A 163 3.53 -17.22 -5.59
CA ALA A 163 2.23 -17.72 -6.04
C ALA A 163 2.21 -19.26 -6.13
N GLY A 164 1.01 -19.85 -6.08
CA GLY A 164 0.80 -21.30 -6.28
C GLY A 164 0.97 -22.19 -5.05
N GLY A 165 1.23 -21.62 -3.87
CA GLY A 165 1.22 -22.35 -2.60
C GLY A 165 -0.21 -22.68 -2.12
N VAL A 166 -0.30 -23.59 -1.15
CA VAL A 166 -1.54 -23.84 -0.39
C VAL A 166 -1.43 -23.13 0.95
N MET A 167 -2.49 -22.42 1.32
CA MET A 167 -2.57 -21.68 2.56
C MET A 167 -3.80 -22.10 3.35
N ASP A 168 -3.62 -22.18 4.66
CA ASP A 168 -4.73 -22.35 5.58
C ASP A 168 -5.66 -21.10 5.53
N PRO A 169 -6.95 -21.25 5.21
CA PRO A 169 -7.90 -20.12 5.17
C PRO A 169 -8.05 -19.40 6.52
N ASP A 170 -7.86 -20.07 7.65
CA ASP A 170 -7.87 -19.42 8.96
C ASP A 170 -6.68 -18.47 9.09
N VAL A 171 -5.49 -18.91 8.64
CA VAL A 171 -4.28 -18.09 8.63
C VAL A 171 -4.47 -16.87 7.73
N PHE A 172 -5.04 -17.06 6.54
CA PHE A 172 -5.38 -15.95 5.65
C PHE A 172 -6.30 -14.94 6.34
N LEU A 173 -7.43 -15.40 6.90
CA LEU A 173 -8.40 -14.52 7.57
C LEU A 173 -7.81 -13.76 8.77
N ILE A 174 -6.92 -14.39 9.52
CA ILE A 174 -6.21 -13.77 10.64
C ILE A 174 -5.24 -12.68 10.14
N SER A 175 -4.56 -12.91 9.00
CA SER A 175 -3.35 -12.16 8.65
C SER A 175 -3.53 -11.13 7.52
N TYR A 176 -4.50 -11.32 6.61
CA TYR A 176 -4.59 -10.53 5.37
C TYR A 176 -4.72 -9.00 5.59
N GLU A 177 -5.31 -8.58 6.71
CA GLU A 177 -5.47 -7.14 7.03
C GLU A 177 -4.12 -6.43 7.15
N PHE A 178 -3.09 -7.16 7.58
CA PHE A 178 -1.74 -6.67 7.83
C PHE A 178 -0.81 -6.83 6.62
N TRP A 179 -1.23 -7.56 5.60
CA TRP A 179 -0.42 -7.79 4.41
C TRP A 179 -0.50 -6.66 3.39
N PRO A 180 0.57 -6.47 2.59
CA PRO A 180 0.53 -5.62 1.42
C PRO A 180 -0.44 -6.19 0.36
N PRO A 181 -0.95 -5.35 -0.57
CA PRO A 181 -1.88 -5.75 -1.63
C PRO A 181 -1.50 -7.04 -2.40
N ASP A 182 -0.26 -7.13 -2.84
CA ASP A 182 0.29 -8.28 -3.56
C ASP A 182 0.42 -9.53 -2.68
N GLY A 183 0.71 -9.35 -1.38
CA GLY A 183 0.65 -10.43 -0.39
C GLY A 183 -0.76 -11.00 -0.24
N VAL A 184 -1.78 -10.14 -0.19
CA VAL A 184 -3.20 -10.55 -0.19
C VAL A 184 -3.58 -11.24 -1.49
N ALA A 185 -3.11 -10.77 -2.64
CA ALA A 185 -3.36 -11.45 -3.92
C ALA A 185 -2.81 -12.88 -3.95
N ARG A 186 -1.57 -13.09 -3.48
CA ARG A 186 -0.97 -14.43 -3.37
C ARG A 186 -1.72 -15.31 -2.36
N GLY A 187 -2.06 -14.76 -1.19
CA GLY A 187 -2.84 -15.46 -0.17
C GLY A 187 -4.23 -15.86 -0.63
N TRP A 188 -4.94 -14.97 -1.33
CA TRP A 188 -6.28 -15.22 -1.86
C TRP A 188 -6.29 -16.40 -2.82
N GLN A 189 -5.28 -16.53 -3.69
CA GLN A 189 -5.14 -17.70 -4.56
C GLN A 189 -4.82 -18.97 -3.77
N ALA A 190 -4.03 -18.85 -2.71
CA ALA A 190 -3.53 -19.98 -1.94
C ALA A 190 -4.58 -20.63 -1.01
N ILE A 191 -5.65 -19.94 -0.62
CA ILE A 191 -6.71 -20.52 0.23
C ILE A 191 -7.63 -21.48 -0.50
N GLY A 192 -7.54 -21.58 -1.83
CA GLY A 192 -8.31 -22.53 -2.64
C GLY A 192 -9.77 -22.14 -2.92
N PRO A 193 -10.41 -22.74 -3.94
CA PRO A 193 -11.70 -22.28 -4.48
C PRO A 193 -12.87 -22.37 -3.49
N ARG A 194 -12.91 -23.42 -2.66
CA ARG A 194 -13.97 -23.62 -1.66
C ARG A 194 -14.02 -22.46 -0.67
N TYR A 195 -12.89 -22.03 -0.15
CA TYR A 195 -12.85 -20.96 0.85
C TYR A 195 -13.03 -19.57 0.24
N ARG A 196 -12.56 -19.35 -1.00
CA ARG A 196 -12.92 -18.14 -1.75
C ARG A 196 -14.44 -18.04 -1.93
N THR A 197 -15.11 -19.15 -2.25
CA THR A 197 -16.57 -19.22 -2.35
C THR A 197 -17.24 -18.92 -1.00
N MET A 198 -16.72 -19.49 0.10
CA MET A 198 -17.21 -19.20 1.45
C MET A 198 -17.06 -17.72 1.81
N THR A 199 -15.92 -17.09 1.52
CA THR A 199 -15.69 -15.65 1.76
C THR A 199 -16.67 -14.78 0.98
N ARG A 200 -17.11 -15.20 -0.22
CA ARG A 200 -18.11 -14.46 -1.01
C ARG A 200 -19.49 -14.38 -0.36
N LEU A 201 -19.77 -15.21 0.64
CA LEU A 201 -21.00 -15.12 1.45
C LEU A 201 -20.91 -14.00 2.50
N PHE A 202 -19.73 -13.42 2.72
CA PHE A 202 -19.47 -12.39 3.74
C PHE A 202 -19.01 -11.12 3.03
N PRO A 203 -19.95 -10.31 2.51
CA PRO A 203 -19.64 -9.26 1.56
C PRO A 203 -18.79 -8.12 2.14
N LEU A 204 -18.79 -7.87 3.47
CA LEU A 204 -17.89 -6.88 4.05
C LEU A 204 -16.45 -7.40 4.12
N VAL A 205 -16.25 -8.68 4.46
CA VAL A 205 -14.92 -9.31 4.39
C VAL A 205 -14.43 -9.34 2.96
N LEU A 206 -15.29 -9.70 2.00
CA LEU A 206 -14.94 -9.68 0.59
C LEU A 206 -14.60 -8.26 0.11
N ALA A 207 -15.32 -7.23 0.55
CA ALA A 207 -15.03 -5.84 0.21
C ALA A 207 -13.63 -5.41 0.68
N ASP A 208 -13.26 -5.77 1.92
CA ASP A 208 -11.94 -5.46 2.49
C ASP A 208 -10.82 -6.20 1.77
N VAL A 209 -11.04 -7.46 1.39
CA VAL A 209 -10.11 -8.23 0.54
C VAL A 209 -10.00 -7.61 -0.86
N LEU A 210 -11.14 -7.34 -1.52
CA LEU A 210 -11.17 -6.74 -2.86
C LEU A 210 -10.47 -5.38 -2.89
N TRP A 211 -10.64 -4.56 -1.85
CA TRP A 211 -10.00 -3.26 -1.78
C TRP A 211 -8.47 -3.38 -1.85
N LYS A 212 -7.89 -4.39 -1.21
CA LYS A 212 -6.47 -4.71 -1.33
C LYS A 212 -6.13 -5.38 -2.67
N LEU A 213 -6.96 -6.28 -3.19
CA LEU A 213 -6.72 -6.93 -4.49
C LEU A 213 -6.70 -5.92 -5.65
N CYS A 214 -7.53 -4.88 -5.60
CA CYS A 214 -7.56 -3.82 -6.61
C CYS A 214 -6.28 -2.98 -6.66
N GLN A 215 -5.58 -2.87 -5.53
CA GLN A 215 -4.31 -2.15 -5.40
C GLN A 215 -3.09 -3.02 -5.73
N ALA A 216 -3.26 -4.33 -5.93
CA ALA A 216 -2.13 -5.22 -6.17
C ALA A 216 -1.55 -4.98 -7.58
N PRO A 217 -0.22 -4.88 -7.73
CA PRO A 217 0.42 -4.81 -9.03
C PRO A 217 0.14 -6.08 -9.84
N GLY A 218 -0.67 -5.93 -10.89
CA GLY A 218 -1.08 -7.02 -11.78
C GLY A 218 -2.47 -7.56 -11.46
N ALA A 219 -3.36 -7.53 -12.46
CA ALA A 219 -4.67 -8.16 -12.37
C ALA A 219 -4.49 -9.69 -12.33
N THR A 220 -4.78 -10.30 -11.18
CA THR A 220 -4.73 -11.76 -11.05
C THR A 220 -6.05 -12.39 -11.47
N GLU A 221 -6.02 -13.64 -11.93
CA GLU A 221 -7.24 -14.44 -12.16
C GLU A 221 -8.17 -14.45 -10.92
N GLY A 222 -7.56 -14.42 -9.73
CA GLY A 222 -8.27 -14.35 -8.45
C GLY A 222 -9.08 -13.07 -8.25
N LEU A 223 -8.69 -11.94 -8.84
CA LEU A 223 -9.44 -10.68 -8.78
C LEU A 223 -10.73 -10.76 -9.60
N ALA A 224 -10.64 -11.24 -10.85
CA ALA A 224 -11.81 -11.41 -11.72
C ALA A 224 -12.83 -12.39 -11.12
N GLU A 225 -12.36 -13.47 -10.50
CA GLU A 225 -13.19 -14.40 -9.74
C GLU A 225 -13.87 -13.73 -8.55
N ALA A 226 -13.15 -12.91 -7.79
CA ALA A 226 -13.65 -12.23 -6.60
C ALA A 226 -14.71 -11.16 -6.94
N LEU A 227 -14.52 -10.39 -8.03
CA LEU A 227 -15.47 -9.37 -8.49
C LEU A 227 -16.75 -9.96 -9.09
N ARG A 228 -16.70 -11.21 -9.58
CA ARG A 228 -17.81 -11.84 -10.30
C ARG A 228 -19.10 -11.84 -9.45
N GLY A 229 -20.13 -11.15 -9.94
CA GLY A 229 -21.45 -11.09 -9.30
C GLY A 229 -21.53 -10.13 -8.10
N GLN A 230 -20.49 -9.32 -7.84
CA GLN A 230 -20.46 -8.40 -6.70
C GLN A 230 -20.99 -6.99 -7.00
N ARG A 231 -21.36 -6.73 -8.26
CA ARG A 231 -21.91 -5.45 -8.74
C ARG A 231 -21.03 -4.24 -8.43
N VAL A 232 -19.71 -4.46 -8.38
CA VAL A 232 -18.69 -3.44 -8.13
C VAL A 232 -17.48 -3.75 -9.00
N ASP A 233 -16.74 -2.72 -9.41
CA ASP A 233 -15.40 -2.82 -10.00
C ASP A 233 -14.37 -2.13 -9.08
N CYS A 234 -13.09 -2.17 -9.46
CA CYS A 234 -12.04 -1.60 -8.63
C CYS A 234 -12.16 -0.08 -8.47
N ALA A 235 -12.51 0.65 -9.53
CA ALA A 235 -12.64 2.10 -9.46
C ALA A 235 -13.79 2.53 -8.54
N ALA A 236 -14.94 1.87 -8.64
CA ALA A 236 -16.08 2.11 -7.77
C ALA A 236 -15.79 1.74 -6.31
N LEU A 237 -15.09 0.62 -6.08
CA LEU A 237 -14.71 0.19 -4.74
C LEU A 237 -13.75 1.18 -4.07
N GLU A 238 -12.70 1.61 -4.78
CA GLU A 238 -11.74 2.59 -4.28
C GLU A 238 -12.42 3.93 -3.96
N ALA A 239 -13.28 4.43 -4.85
CA ALA A 239 -14.02 5.67 -4.61
C ALA A 239 -14.95 5.60 -3.38
N GLU A 240 -15.59 4.45 -3.15
CA GLU A 240 -16.46 4.21 -2.00
C GLU A 240 -15.65 4.11 -0.69
N MET A 241 -14.50 3.44 -0.70
CA MET A 241 -13.60 3.36 0.45
C MET A 241 -13.03 4.73 0.83
N ASP A 242 -12.60 5.50 -0.16
CA ASP A 242 -12.17 6.89 -0.01
C ASP A 242 -13.26 7.76 0.64
N ARG A 243 -14.51 7.59 0.22
CA ARG A 243 -15.65 8.32 0.79
C ARG A 243 -15.90 7.91 2.24
N ILE A 244 -15.90 6.61 2.55
CA ILE A 244 -16.05 6.07 3.92
C ILE A 244 -14.98 6.66 4.84
N GLN A 245 -13.74 6.78 4.36
CA GLN A 245 -12.64 7.40 5.09
C GLN A 245 -12.86 8.89 5.32
N ARG A 246 -13.19 9.66 4.27
CA ARG A 246 -13.44 11.11 4.37
C ARG A 246 -14.60 11.46 5.29
N GLN A 247 -15.60 10.60 5.40
CA GLN A 247 -16.76 10.79 6.28
C GLN A 247 -16.53 10.29 7.72
N GLY A 248 -15.35 9.75 8.05
CA GLY A 248 -15.07 9.22 9.39
C GLY A 248 -15.81 7.91 9.70
N LEU A 249 -16.38 7.24 8.71
CA LEU A 249 -17.13 5.98 8.87
C LEU A 249 -16.23 4.74 8.87
N PHE A 250 -14.94 4.90 8.56
CA PHE A 250 -13.99 3.80 8.40
C PHE A 250 -13.85 2.91 9.64
N ALA A 251 -13.85 3.50 10.84
CA ALA A 251 -13.75 2.74 12.09
C ALA A 251 -14.97 1.82 12.29
N ARG A 252 -16.18 2.33 12.00
CA ARG A 252 -17.42 1.54 12.06
C ARG A 252 -17.38 0.42 11.02
N TRP A 253 -17.01 0.74 9.77
CA TRP A 253 -16.87 -0.25 8.71
C TRP A 253 -15.90 -1.38 9.09
N LYS A 254 -14.72 -1.05 9.63
CA LYS A 254 -13.75 -2.07 10.11
C LYS A 254 -14.31 -2.90 11.27
N ALA A 255 -15.10 -2.33 12.17
CA ALA A 255 -15.75 -3.08 13.25
C ALA A 255 -16.76 -4.11 12.70
N ASP A 256 -17.53 -3.72 11.69
CA ASP A 256 -18.50 -4.59 11.01
C ASP A 256 -17.79 -5.68 10.17
N VAL A 257 -16.69 -5.35 9.48
CA VAL A 257 -15.79 -6.32 8.82
C VAL A 257 -15.27 -7.34 9.84
N ALA A 258 -14.80 -6.89 10.99
CA ALA A 258 -14.29 -7.79 12.04
C ALA A 258 -15.38 -8.72 12.58
N ALA A 259 -16.63 -8.26 12.67
CA ALA A 259 -17.77 -9.08 13.07
C ALA A 259 -18.10 -10.17 12.03
N GLU A 260 -18.16 -9.83 10.74
CA GLU A 260 -18.35 -10.82 9.68
C GLU A 260 -17.18 -11.81 9.60
N ARG A 261 -15.95 -11.33 9.74
CA ARG A 261 -14.76 -12.18 9.74
C ARG A 261 -14.80 -13.23 10.84
N ARG A 262 -15.18 -12.86 12.08
CA ARG A 262 -15.32 -13.84 13.17
C ARG A 262 -16.30 -14.95 12.81
N ALA A 263 -17.44 -14.62 12.21
CA ALA A 263 -18.41 -15.60 11.76
C ALA A 263 -17.87 -16.50 10.63
N LEU A 264 -17.18 -15.91 9.64
CA LEU A 264 -16.53 -16.64 8.55
C LEU A 264 -15.44 -17.60 9.07
N THR A 265 -14.58 -17.16 10.00
CA THR A 265 -13.55 -18.01 10.61
C THR A 265 -14.17 -19.19 11.35
N THR A 266 -15.23 -18.98 12.14
CA THR A 266 -15.93 -20.09 12.79
C THR A 266 -16.51 -21.08 11.77
N MET A 267 -17.14 -20.57 10.72
CA MET A 267 -17.67 -21.41 9.63
C MET A 267 -16.56 -22.22 8.95
N ALA A 268 -15.42 -21.59 8.63
CA ALA A 268 -14.27 -22.25 8.01
C ALA A 268 -13.72 -23.39 8.89
N ARG A 269 -13.58 -23.14 10.19
CA ARG A 269 -13.15 -24.15 11.17
C ARG A 269 -14.10 -25.33 11.29
N CYS A 270 -15.41 -25.07 11.33
CA CYS A 270 -16.43 -26.11 11.35
C CYS A 270 -16.43 -26.93 10.06
N ALA A 271 -16.33 -26.27 8.90
CA ALA A 271 -16.27 -26.92 7.59
C ALA A 271 -15.05 -27.83 7.39
N ARG A 272 -14.02 -27.66 8.21
CA ARG A 272 -12.76 -28.42 8.24
C ARG A 272 -12.68 -29.46 9.35
N GLY A 273 -13.63 -29.48 10.28
CA GLY A 273 -13.59 -30.35 11.45
C GLY A 273 -12.60 -29.91 12.53
N TYR A 274 -12.05 -28.69 12.48
CA TYR A 274 -11.23 -28.12 13.57
C TYR A 274 -12.07 -27.78 14.79
N VAL A 275 -13.34 -27.47 14.58
CA VAL A 275 -14.36 -27.38 15.62
C VAL A 275 -15.47 -28.36 15.24
N VAL A 276 -15.81 -29.26 16.15
CA VAL A 276 -16.86 -30.28 15.95
C VAL A 276 -18.04 -30.11 16.93
N LYS A 277 -17.95 -29.11 17.82
CA LYS A 277 -18.98 -28.81 18.81
C LYS A 277 -20.22 -28.27 18.13
N GLU A 278 -21.34 -28.96 18.29
CA GLU A 278 -22.59 -28.63 17.60
C GLU A 278 -23.12 -27.25 17.99
N GLU A 279 -22.98 -26.88 19.26
CA GLU A 279 -23.34 -25.57 19.80
C GLU A 279 -22.56 -24.41 19.16
N VAL A 280 -21.40 -24.68 18.56
CA VAL A 280 -20.60 -23.69 17.81
C VAL A 280 -20.91 -23.76 16.31
N CYS A 281 -20.99 -24.97 15.74
CA CYS A 281 -21.11 -25.14 14.31
C CYS A 281 -22.53 -24.95 13.76
N ARG A 282 -23.57 -25.25 14.55
CA ARG A 282 -24.97 -25.06 14.13
C ARG A 282 -25.31 -23.57 13.92
N PRO A 283 -24.96 -22.63 14.82
CA PRO A 283 -25.15 -21.19 14.55
C PRO A 283 -24.36 -20.69 13.34
N ALA A 284 -23.11 -21.16 13.16
CA ALA A 284 -22.28 -20.76 12.03
C ALA A 284 -22.88 -21.23 10.69
N ALA A 285 -23.36 -22.48 10.63
CA ALA A 285 -24.04 -23.02 9.45
C ALA A 285 -25.33 -22.25 9.12
N ARG A 286 -26.13 -21.91 10.15
CA ARG A 286 -27.35 -21.09 9.95
C ARG A 286 -27.01 -19.72 9.37
N ARG A 287 -25.99 -19.04 9.90
CA ARG A 287 -25.56 -17.74 9.38
C ARG A 287 -25.06 -17.84 7.93
N ALA A 288 -24.36 -18.91 7.58
CA ALA A 288 -23.94 -19.16 6.20
C ALA A 288 -25.14 -19.36 5.26
N ALA A 289 -26.16 -20.10 5.70
CA ALA A 289 -27.38 -20.31 4.94
C ALA A 289 -28.17 -19.00 4.75
N GLU A 290 -28.30 -18.18 5.79
CA GLU A 290 -28.92 -16.85 5.73
C GLU A 290 -28.17 -15.93 4.75
N ALA A 291 -26.83 -15.94 4.83
CA ALA A 291 -25.98 -15.17 3.93
C ALA A 291 -26.15 -15.61 2.46
N ALA A 292 -26.13 -16.91 2.19
CA ALA A 292 -26.35 -17.48 0.86
C ALA A 292 -27.75 -17.14 0.32
N ALA A 293 -28.79 -17.22 1.16
CA ALA A 293 -30.16 -16.89 0.78
C ALA A 293 -30.35 -15.38 0.51
N SER A 294 -29.61 -14.51 1.21
CA SER A 294 -29.72 -13.06 1.01
C SER A 294 -29.21 -12.58 -0.34
N MET A 295 -28.30 -13.33 -0.97
CA MET A 295 -27.57 -12.94 -2.19
C MET A 295 -26.95 -11.53 -2.12
N ARG A 296 -26.67 -11.04 -0.89
CA ARG A 296 -26.16 -9.69 -0.67
C ARG A 296 -24.79 -9.55 -1.33
N THR A 297 -24.65 -8.55 -2.20
CA THR A 297 -23.40 -8.26 -2.91
C THR A 297 -22.51 -7.31 -2.12
N VAL A 298 -21.25 -7.15 -2.53
CA VAL A 298 -20.37 -6.08 -2.01
C VAL A 298 -20.99 -4.70 -2.19
N ALA A 299 -21.60 -4.41 -3.34
CA ALA A 299 -22.27 -3.13 -3.58
C ALA A 299 -23.40 -2.88 -2.57
N ASP A 300 -24.24 -3.89 -2.28
CA ASP A 300 -25.31 -3.79 -1.28
C ASP A 300 -24.76 -3.62 0.14
N ALA A 301 -23.60 -4.23 0.41
CA ALA A 301 -22.95 -4.12 1.72
C ALA A 301 -22.39 -2.72 1.97
N LEU A 302 -21.73 -2.13 0.97
CA LEU A 302 -21.15 -0.79 1.05
C LEU A 302 -22.22 0.32 1.05
N ALA A 303 -23.39 0.08 0.43
CA ALA A 303 -24.50 1.03 0.45
C ALA A 303 -24.99 1.38 1.87
N ALA A 304 -24.77 0.51 2.86
CA ALA A 304 -25.11 0.76 4.26
C ALA A 304 -24.28 1.87 4.95
N TYR A 305 -23.25 2.37 4.27
CA TYR A 305 -22.35 3.42 4.76
C TYR A 305 -22.51 4.74 4.00
N ARG A 306 -23.53 4.86 3.13
CA ARG A 306 -23.83 6.08 2.38
C ARG A 306 -24.56 7.13 3.20
#